data_AF-A0A0F9ILZ9-F1
#
_entry.id   AF-A0A0F9ILZ9-F1
#
_cell.length_a   1.000
_cell.length_b   1.000
_cell.length_c   1.000
_cell.angle_alpha   90.00
_cell.angle_beta   90.00
_cell.angle_gamma   90.00
#
_symmetry.space_group_name_H-M   'P 1'
#
loop_
_entity.id
_entity.type
_entity.pdbx_description
1 polymer ?
#
loop_
_entity_poly.entity_id
_entity_poly.type
_entity_poly.pdbx_seq_one_letter_code
_entity_poly.pdbx_strand_id
1 'polypeptide(L)'
;MTDIWKAKRQTVINKIWKPFRLFILRRDKFRCVQCGRGKDNGVVLQGGHLFSGHHDSTMFDEQAVNCQCKNCNKNHNTHPLPYWNWFI
;
A
#
# COMPACT_ATOMS: atom_id res chain seq x y z
N MET A 1 -34.75 -15.73 3.16
CA MET A 1 -34.60 -14.28 2.91
C MET A 1 -33.24 -13.82 3.40
N THR A 2 -32.17 -13.88 2.60
CA THR A 2 -30.84 -13.36 3.03
C THR A 2 -29.97 -12.96 1.84
N ASP A 3 -30.39 -11.99 1.01
CA ASP A 3 -29.46 -11.47 -0.02
C ASP A 3 -29.80 -10.08 -0.58
N ILE A 4 -30.20 -9.13 0.28
CA ILE A 4 -30.51 -7.75 -0.17
C ILE A 4 -29.48 -6.72 0.34
N TRP A 5 -28.63 -7.07 1.32
CA TRP A 5 -27.78 -6.09 2.02
C TRP A 5 -26.30 -6.47 2.18
N LYS A 6 -25.82 -7.53 1.53
CA LYS A 6 -24.38 -7.81 1.53
C LYS A 6 -23.68 -6.89 0.55
N ALA A 7 -23.07 -5.82 1.07
CA ALA A 7 -22.14 -5.03 0.28
C ALA A 7 -21.08 -5.97 -0.31
N LYS A 8 -20.81 -5.87 -1.62
CA LYS A 8 -19.74 -6.65 -2.25
C LYS A 8 -18.45 -6.39 -1.47
N ARG A 9 -17.75 -7.45 -1.05
CA ARG A 9 -16.50 -7.38 -0.26
C ARG A 9 -15.54 -6.32 -0.82
N GLN A 10 -15.38 -6.27 -2.14
CA GLN A 10 -14.52 -5.29 -2.82
C GLN A 10 -14.93 -3.84 -2.56
N THR A 11 -16.23 -3.55 -2.49
CA THR A 11 -16.73 -2.20 -2.19
C THR A 11 -16.34 -1.77 -0.79
N VAL A 12 -16.44 -2.68 0.19
CA VAL A 12 -16.04 -2.42 1.57
C VAL A 12 -14.53 -2.18 1.64
N ILE A 13 -13.75 -3.05 1.01
CA ILE A 13 -12.29 -2.92 0.92
C ILE A 13 -11.89 -1.58 0.31
N ASN A 14 -12.49 -1.18 -0.81
CA ASN A 14 -12.17 0.09 -1.46
C ASN A 14 -12.48 1.30 -0.58
N LYS A 15 -13.58 1.24 0.19
CA LYS A 15 -13.96 2.29 1.15
C LYS A 15 -12.96 2.40 2.31
N ILE A 16 -12.44 1.27 2.82
CA ILE A 16 -11.46 1.22 3.92
C ILE A 16 -10.04 1.55 3.42
N TRP A 17 -9.70 1.12 2.21
CA TRP A 17 -8.37 1.33 1.63
C TRP A 17 -8.05 2.82 1.48
N LYS A 18 -9.01 3.66 1.13
CA LYS A 18 -8.78 5.10 0.95
C LYS A 18 -8.26 5.79 2.23
N PRO A 19 -8.93 5.71 3.40
CA PRO A 19 -8.38 6.27 4.64
C PRO A 19 -7.13 5.54 5.13
N PHE A 20 -7.07 4.20 5.03
CA PHE A 20 -5.88 3.43 5.41
C PHE A 20 -4.63 3.87 4.62
N ARG A 21 -4.75 3.96 3.29
CA ARG A 21 -3.67 4.46 2.43
C ARG A 21 -3.23 5.87 2.82
N LEU A 22 -4.16 6.76 3.15
CA LEU A 22 -3.81 8.12 3.57
C LEU A 22 -3.06 8.13 4.91
N PHE A 23 -3.46 7.27 5.85
CA PHE A 23 -2.74 7.06 7.10
C PHE A 23 -1.29 6.61 6.84
N ILE A 24 -1.08 5.58 6.01
CA ILE A 24 0.26 5.07 5.66
C ILE A 24 1.11 6.17 5.01
N LEU A 25 0.56 6.89 4.02
CA LEU A 25 1.26 7.99 3.37
C LEU A 25 1.67 9.08 4.37
N ARG A 26 0.82 9.39 5.35
CA ARG A 26 1.13 10.40 6.38
C ARG A 26 2.19 9.91 7.36
N ARG A 27 2.10 8.66 7.82
CA ARG A 27 3.11 8.02 8.69
C ARG A 27 4.50 8.10 8.06
N ASP A 28 4.59 7.79 6.79
CA ASP A 28 5.84 7.77 6.02
C ASP A 28 6.18 9.16 5.42
N LYS A 29 5.60 10.23 5.99
CA LYS A 29 5.88 11.64 5.67
C LYS A 29 5.74 11.99 4.18
N PHE A 30 4.87 11.28 3.46
CA PHE A 30 4.69 11.39 2.01
C PHE A 30 5.99 11.19 1.22
N ARG A 31 6.84 10.26 1.68
CA ARG A 31 8.11 9.89 1.03
C ARG A 31 8.12 8.40 0.74
N CYS A 32 8.58 8.03 -0.45
CA CYS A 32 8.79 6.64 -0.80
C CYS A 32 9.86 6.04 0.12
N VAL A 33 9.54 4.99 0.86
CA VAL A 33 10.47 4.38 1.82
C VAL A 33 11.72 3.78 1.16
N GLN A 34 11.64 3.44 -0.12
CA GLN A 34 12.78 2.85 -0.86
C GLN A 34 13.69 3.88 -1.53
N CYS A 35 13.15 4.99 -2.03
CA CYS A 35 13.93 5.94 -2.85
C CYS A 35 13.87 7.39 -2.37
N GLY A 36 13.16 7.67 -1.27
CA GLY A 36 13.02 9.01 -0.70
C GLY A 36 12.18 10.00 -1.52
N ARG A 37 11.76 9.67 -2.74
CA ARG A 37 11.00 10.60 -3.58
C ARG A 37 9.59 10.88 -3.04
N GLY A 38 9.17 12.13 -3.14
CA GLY A 38 7.84 12.63 -2.77
C GLY A 38 7.13 13.35 -3.91
N LYS A 39 5.98 13.96 -3.61
CA LYS A 39 5.17 14.71 -4.60
C LYS A 39 5.94 15.86 -5.25
N ASP A 40 6.84 16.49 -4.50
CA ASP A 40 7.82 17.50 -4.93
C ASP A 40 8.77 16.99 -6.03
N ASN A 41 9.04 15.68 -6.07
CA ASN A 41 9.80 15.04 -7.14
C ASN A 41 8.92 14.60 -8.33
N GLY A 42 7.65 15.00 -8.38
CA GLY A 42 6.71 14.67 -9.46
C GLY A 42 6.24 13.21 -9.47
N VAL A 43 6.46 12.44 -8.39
CA VAL A 43 6.05 11.02 -8.36
C VAL A 43 4.66 10.84 -7.73
N VAL A 44 3.95 9.82 -8.21
CA VAL A 44 2.70 9.36 -7.59
C VAL A 44 3.02 8.39 -6.47
N LEU A 45 2.56 8.71 -5.26
CA LEU A 45 2.72 7.86 -4.08
C LEU A 45 1.52 6.91 -3.90
N GLN A 46 1.79 5.72 -3.41
CA GLN A 46 0.85 4.62 -3.20
C GLN A 46 1.17 3.92 -1.87
N GLY A 47 0.23 3.12 -1.35
CA GLY A 47 0.53 2.15 -0.28
C GLY A 47 0.94 0.84 -0.94
N GLY A 48 2.23 0.54 -0.98
CA GLY A 48 2.76 -0.69 -1.54
C GLY A 48 2.79 -1.80 -0.49
N HIS A 49 2.30 -2.98 -0.83
CA HIS A 49 2.32 -4.15 0.05
C HIS A 49 3.70 -4.82 0.02
N LEU A 50 4.23 -5.21 1.17
CA LEU A 50 5.48 -5.95 1.33
C LEU A 50 5.46 -7.29 0.58
N PHE A 51 4.36 -8.03 0.77
CA PHE A 51 4.14 -9.30 0.12
C PHE A 51 3.40 -9.07 -1.20
N SER A 52 3.99 -9.55 -2.30
CA SER A 52 3.34 -9.51 -3.62
C SER A 52 2.12 -10.42 -3.60
N GLY A 53 0.92 -9.82 -3.66
CA GLY A 53 -0.35 -10.54 -3.57
C GLY A 53 -1.22 -9.96 -2.47
N HIS A 54 -2.46 -9.63 -2.82
CA HIS A 54 -3.43 -9.13 -1.85
C HIS A 54 -3.95 -10.30 -1.02
N HIS A 55 -3.29 -10.58 0.11
CA HIS A 55 -3.79 -11.50 1.12
C HIS A 55 -4.70 -10.75 2.10
N ASP A 56 -5.85 -11.33 2.41
CA ASP A 56 -6.85 -10.71 3.29
C ASP A 56 -6.27 -10.40 4.69
N SER A 57 -5.34 -11.23 5.16
CA SER A 57 -4.69 -11.07 6.46
C SER A 57 -3.72 -9.88 6.53
N THR A 58 -3.12 -9.48 5.40
CA THR A 58 -2.11 -8.40 5.36
C THR A 58 -2.60 -7.17 4.60
N MET A 59 -3.84 -7.18 4.11
CA MET A 59 -4.40 -6.10 3.29
C MET A 59 -4.35 -4.73 3.99
N PHE A 60 -4.60 -4.73 5.30
CA PHE A 60 -4.62 -3.54 6.15
C PHE A 60 -3.59 -3.63 7.29
N ASP A 61 -2.56 -4.45 7.13
CA ASP A 61 -1.45 -4.51 8.08
C ASP A 61 -0.56 -3.29 7.87
N GLU A 62 -0.51 -2.41 8.88
CA GLU A 62 0.28 -1.19 8.81
C GLU A 62 1.77 -1.49 8.69
N GLN A 63 2.26 -2.58 9.27
CA GLN A 63 3.67 -2.94 9.13
C GLN A 63 3.93 -3.39 7.70
N ALA A 64 3.06 -4.21 7.12
CA ALA A 64 3.25 -4.75 5.77
C ALA A 64 2.89 -3.78 4.62
N VAL A 65 2.47 -2.54 4.90
CA VAL A 65 2.14 -1.54 3.87
C VAL A 65 2.90 -0.24 4.11
N ASN A 66 3.59 0.25 3.09
CA ASN A 66 4.38 1.48 3.18
C ASN A 66 4.15 2.41 2.00
N CYS A 67 4.47 3.68 2.22
CA CYS A 67 4.48 4.68 1.18
C CYS A 67 5.55 4.34 0.14
N GLN A 68 5.12 4.14 -1.09
CA GLN A 68 6.00 3.90 -2.23
C GLN A 68 5.59 4.72 -3.44
N CYS A 69 6.57 5.13 -4.22
CA CYS A 69 6.28 5.70 -5.53
C CYS A 69 5.86 4.59 -6.50
N LYS A 70 5.05 4.92 -7.51
CA LYS A 70 4.55 3.98 -8.53
C LYS A 70 5.67 3.10 -9.13
N ASN A 71 6.86 3.65 -9.33
CA ASN A 71 7.98 2.92 -9.92
C ASN A 71 8.55 1.86 -8.96
N CYS A 72 8.80 2.24 -7.70
CA CYS A 72 9.28 1.31 -6.66
C CYS A 72 8.23 0.24 -6.35
N ASN A 73 6.96 0.63 -6.26
CA ASN A 73 5.84 -0.29 -6.06
C ASN A 73 5.70 -1.32 -7.19
N LYS A 74 5.91 -0.90 -8.44
CA LYS A 74 5.94 -1.84 -9.56
C LYS A 74 7.17 -2.75 -9.48
N ASN A 75 8.34 -2.19 -9.20
CA ASN A 75 9.62 -2.91 -9.23
C ASN A 75 9.78 -3.95 -8.13
N HIS A 76 9.22 -3.74 -6.93
CA HIS A 76 9.39 -4.73 -5.86
C HIS A 76 8.71 -6.08 -6.17
N ASN A 77 7.78 -6.14 -7.14
CA ASN A 77 7.15 -7.39 -7.56
C ASN A 77 8.13 -8.32 -8.31
N THR A 78 9.17 -7.75 -8.92
CA THR A 78 10.19 -8.51 -9.66
C THR A 78 11.55 -8.48 -8.98
N HIS A 79 11.83 -7.43 -8.20
CA HIS A 79 13.07 -7.23 -7.47
C HIS A 79 12.75 -6.80 -6.02
N PRO A 80 12.31 -7.73 -5.15
CA PRO A 80 11.80 -7.40 -3.83
C PRO A 80 12.88 -7.00 -2.81
N LEU A 81 14.13 -7.43 -3.01
CA LEU A 81 15.24 -7.24 -2.06
C LEU A 81 15.40 -5.79 -1.55
N PRO A 82 15.38 -4.75 -2.40
CA PRO A 82 15.51 -3.38 -1.92
C PRO A 82 14.35 -2.92 -1.05
N TYR A 83 13.19 -3.55 -1.15
CA TYR A 83 12.06 -3.26 -0.27
C TYR A 83 12.17 -4.03 1.04
N TRP A 84 12.53 -5.31 0.98
CA TRP A 84 12.68 -6.15 2.16
C TRP A 84 13.76 -5.64 3.11
N ASN A 85 14.85 -5.05 2.60
CA ASN A 85 15.88 -4.42 3.44
C ASN A 85 15.38 -3.24 4.28
N TRP A 86 14.20 -2.68 4.00
CA TRP A 86 13.60 -1.66 4.86
C TRP A 86 13.00 -2.27 6.15
N PHE A 87 12.77 -3.58 6.17
CA PHE A 87 12.15 -4.32 7.27
C PHE A 87 13.12 -5.05 8.19
N ILE A 88 14.43 -4.97 7.90
CA ILE A 88 15.52 -5.61 8.65
C ILE A 88 16.29 -4.51 9.37
#